data_AF-A0A6B1GBP3-F1
#
_entry.id   AF-A0A6B1GBP3-F1
#
_cell.length_a   1.000
_cell.length_b   1.000
_cell.length_c   1.000
_cell.angle_alpha   90.00
_cell.angle_beta   90.00
_cell.angle_gamma   90.00
#
_symmetry.space_group_name_H-M   'P 1'
#
loop_
_entity.id
_entity.type
_entity.pdbx_description
1 polymer ?
#
loop_
_entity_poly.entity_id
_entity_poly.type
_entity_poly.pdbx_seq_one_letter_code
_entity_poly.pdbx_strand_id
1 'polypeptide(L)'
;MSASDVQLDEPGETFRFVLVTAGADLLNWSTLDALYEAGCGDATIGHDTLEFTRSAVSRDQALCSALRDVESVAGVSVVRIEFGEGLAERA
;
A
#
# COMPACT_ATOMS: atom_id res chain seq x y z
N MET A 1 8.57 -40.73 5.74
CA MET A 1 8.11 -39.48 6.37
C MET A 1 8.13 -38.43 5.27
N SER A 2 6.94 -38.01 4.84
CA SER A 2 6.73 -37.11 3.72
C SER A 2 7.49 -35.80 3.95
N ALA A 3 8.25 -35.37 2.96
CA ALA A 3 8.61 -33.97 2.84
C ALA A 3 7.29 -33.25 2.58
N SER A 4 6.73 -32.64 3.64
CA SER A 4 5.66 -31.67 3.48
C SER A 4 6.22 -30.57 2.60
N ASP A 5 5.64 -30.51 1.41
CA ASP A 5 5.71 -29.41 0.47
C ASP A 5 5.51 -28.10 1.25
N VAL A 6 6.64 -27.48 1.63
CA VAL A 6 6.63 -26.09 2.09
C VAL A 6 6.39 -25.33 0.82
N GLN A 7 5.12 -25.07 0.53
CA GLN A 7 4.70 -24.16 -0.50
C GLN A 7 5.36 -22.82 -0.17
N LEU A 8 6.53 -22.57 -0.77
CA LEU A 8 7.18 -21.27 -0.73
C LEU A 8 6.16 -20.32 -1.33
N ASP A 9 5.69 -19.39 -0.50
CA ASP A 9 4.83 -18.27 -0.86
C ASP A 9 5.24 -17.78 -2.25
N GLU A 10 4.40 -18.02 -3.25
CA GLU A 10 4.64 -17.59 -4.63
C GLU A 10 5.08 -16.12 -4.56
N PRO A 11 6.26 -15.75 -5.10
CA PRO A 11 6.84 -14.44 -4.83
C PRO A 11 5.95 -13.38 -5.48
N GLY A 12 4.99 -12.85 -4.73
CA GLY A 12 4.23 -11.68 -5.11
C GLY A 12 5.24 -10.58 -5.40
N GLU A 13 5.16 -9.99 -6.58
CA GLU A 13 6.06 -8.92 -6.97
C GLU A 13 5.84 -7.75 -6.01
N THR A 14 6.94 -7.20 -5.47
CA THR A 14 6.86 -6.08 -4.54
C THR A 14 6.65 -4.81 -5.33
N PHE A 15 5.48 -4.21 -5.19
CA PHE A 15 5.15 -2.95 -5.83
C PHE A 15 5.36 -1.79 -4.86
N ARG A 16 6.09 -0.79 -5.33
CA ARG A 16 6.24 0.49 -4.64
C ARG A 16 5.46 1.58 -5.35
N PHE A 17 4.64 2.29 -4.60
CA PHE A 17 3.88 3.44 -5.11
C PHE A 17 3.60 4.42 -3.97
N VAL A 18 3.44 5.68 -4.34
CA VAL A 18 3.15 6.78 -3.43
C VAL A 18 1.74 7.27 -3.74
N LEU A 19 0.89 7.30 -2.73
CA LEU A 19 -0.42 7.95 -2.79
C LEU A 19 -0.28 9.34 -2.19
N VAL A 20 -0.54 10.38 -2.97
CA VAL A 20 -0.66 11.74 -2.46
C VAL A 20 -2.10 11.94 -2.04
N THR A 21 -2.30 12.34 -0.79
CA THR A 21 -3.62 12.59 -0.21
C THR A 21 -3.82 14.05 0.11
N ALA A 22 -5.08 14.48 0.16
CA ALA A 22 -5.48 15.77 0.66
C ALA A 22 -6.68 15.64 1.61
N GLY A 23 -6.90 16.67 2.43
CA GLY A 23 -8.06 16.77 3.31
C GLY A 23 -7.71 16.60 4.79
N ALA A 24 -7.33 15.38 5.19
CA ALA A 24 -6.96 15.07 6.57
C ALA A 24 -5.46 15.23 6.81
N ASP A 25 -5.14 15.68 8.03
CA ASP A 25 -3.78 15.66 8.54
C ASP A 25 -3.38 14.20 8.85
N LEU A 26 -2.44 13.66 8.05
CA LEU A 26 -1.97 12.29 8.16
C LEU A 26 -1.10 12.06 9.39
N LEU A 27 -0.51 13.12 9.95
CA LEU A 27 0.37 13.05 11.12
C LEU A 27 -0.40 13.11 12.44
N ASN A 28 -1.71 13.37 12.38
CA ASN A 28 -2.58 13.26 13.54
C ASN A 28 -2.65 11.80 14.00
N TRP A 29 -2.41 11.58 15.29
CA TRP A 29 -2.47 10.27 15.93
C TRP A 29 -3.76 9.49 15.61
N SER A 30 -4.92 10.16 15.60
CA SER A 30 -6.19 9.49 15.28
C SER A 30 -6.26 9.00 13.84
N THR A 31 -5.65 9.73 12.89
CA THR A 31 -5.58 9.33 11.48
C THR A 31 -4.58 8.21 11.29
N LEU A 32 -3.42 8.29 11.95
CA LEU A 32 -2.39 7.25 11.92
C LEU A 32 -2.92 5.91 12.45
N ASP A 33 -3.62 5.93 13.58
CA ASP A 33 -4.23 4.76 14.19
C ASP A 33 -5.28 4.15 13.25
N ALA A 34 -6.16 4.98 12.67
CA ALA A 34 -7.16 4.53 11.70
C ALA A 34 -6.55 3.93 10.42
N LEU A 35 -5.46 4.53 9.89
CA LEU A 35 -4.73 3.98 8.73
C LEU A 35 -4.08 2.63 9.07
N TYR A 36 -3.52 2.52 10.27
CA TYR A 36 -2.94 1.27 10.74
C TYR A 36 -4.00 0.17 10.88
N GLU A 37 -5.14 0.48 11.52
CA GLU A 37 -6.29 -0.45 11.64
C GLU A 37 -6.90 -0.81 10.28
N ALA A 38 -6.88 0.11 9.31
CA ALA A 38 -7.36 -0.13 7.95
C ALA A 38 -6.42 -1.04 7.13
N GLY A 39 -5.25 -1.40 7.65
CA GLY A 39 -4.30 -2.28 6.96
C GLY A 39 -3.23 -1.54 6.15
N CYS A 40 -3.04 -0.24 6.37
CA CYS A 40 -1.94 0.54 5.77
C CYS A 40 -0.64 0.46 6.60
N GLY A 41 -0.45 -0.60 7.39
CA GLY A 41 0.76 -0.77 8.21
C GLY A 41 2.06 -0.91 7.40
N ASP A 42 1.95 -1.31 6.13
CA ASP A 42 3.04 -1.37 5.15
C ASP A 42 3.31 -0.02 4.43
N ALA A 43 2.60 1.04 4.80
CA ALA A 43 2.81 2.38 4.27
C ALA A 43 3.73 3.22 5.15
N THR A 44 4.70 3.90 4.52
CA THR A 44 5.44 5.00 5.15
C THR A 44 4.62 6.27 5.02
N ILE A 45 4.21 6.83 6.16
CA ILE A 45 3.31 7.98 6.24
C ILE A 45 4.13 9.27 6.32
N GLY A 46 3.95 10.13 5.32
CA GLY A 46 4.46 11.50 5.27
C GLY A 46 3.37 12.52 5.60
N HIS A 47 3.65 13.80 5.34
CA HIS A 47 2.70 14.89 5.63
C HIS A 47 1.44 14.82 4.75
N ASP A 48 1.64 14.66 3.43
CA ASP A 48 0.56 14.56 2.42
C ASP A 48 0.72 13.33 1.53
N THR A 49 1.64 12.42 1.87
CA THR A 49 2.05 11.30 1.02
C THR A 49 2.10 10.01 1.81
N LEU A 50 1.62 8.92 1.21
CA LEU A 50 1.67 7.56 1.74
C LEU A 50 2.47 6.70 0.76
N GLU A 51 3.69 6.32 1.15
CA GLU A 51 4.52 5.42 0.34
C GLU A 51 4.27 3.97 0.73
N PHE A 52 3.63 3.21 -0.14
CA PHE A 52 3.38 1.78 0.04
C PHE A 52 4.52 0.95 -0.54
N THR A 53 4.91 -0.10 0.19
CA THR A 53 5.77 -1.17 -0.33
C THR A 53 5.13 -2.50 0.03
N ARG A 54 4.36 -3.08 -0.91
CA ARG A 54 3.59 -4.31 -0.64
C ARG A 54 3.73 -5.33 -1.77
N SER A 55 3.76 -6.60 -1.38
CA SER A 55 3.84 -7.74 -2.31
C SER A 55 2.43 -8.14 -2.76
N ALA A 56 2.22 -8.25 -4.07
CA ALA A 56 0.94 -8.64 -4.63
C ALA A 56 1.11 -9.43 -5.93
N VAL A 57 0.02 -10.03 -6.41
CA VAL A 57 0.02 -10.77 -7.69
C VAL A 57 0.08 -9.80 -8.87
N SER A 58 -0.34 -8.54 -8.69
CA SER A 58 -0.31 -7.51 -9.73
C SER A 58 -0.30 -6.10 -9.13
N ARG A 59 0.25 -5.14 -9.87
CA ARG A 59 0.27 -3.72 -9.49
C ARG A 59 -1.14 -3.17 -9.22
N ASP A 60 -2.11 -3.50 -10.07
CA ASP A 60 -3.51 -3.09 -9.91
C ASP A 60 -4.13 -3.65 -8.62
N GLN A 61 -3.80 -4.88 -8.25
CA GLN A 61 -4.28 -5.48 -6.99
C GLN A 61 -3.68 -4.75 -5.78
N ALA A 62 -2.37 -4.50 -5.80
CA ALA A 62 -1.69 -3.75 -4.74
C ALA A 62 -2.29 -2.35 -4.56
N LEU A 63 -2.52 -1.66 -5.69
CA LEU A 63 -3.09 -0.31 -5.72
C LEU A 63 -4.55 -0.29 -5.27
N CYS A 64 -5.41 -1.17 -5.80
CA CYS A 64 -6.83 -1.23 -5.44
C CYS A 64 -7.02 -1.55 -3.96
N SER A 65 -6.22 -2.46 -3.39
CA SER A 65 -6.26 -2.70 -1.95
C SER A 65 -5.82 -1.45 -1.18
N ALA A 66 -4.69 -0.84 -1.53
CA ALA A 66 -4.20 0.34 -0.81
C ALA A 66 -5.18 1.53 -0.90
N LEU A 67 -5.78 1.77 -2.07
CA LEU A 67 -6.82 2.79 -2.23
C LEU A 67 -8.03 2.49 -1.35
N ARG A 68 -8.49 1.24 -1.32
CA ARG A 68 -9.62 0.84 -0.48
C ARG A 68 -9.33 1.05 1.01
N ASP A 69 -8.14 0.70 1.45
CA ASP A 69 -7.71 0.84 2.84
C ASP A 69 -7.65 2.34 3.22
N VAL A 70 -7.06 3.19 2.35
CA VAL A 70 -6.94 4.64 2.56
C VAL A 70 -8.29 5.35 2.48
N GLU A 71 -9.14 5.03 1.50
CA GLU A 71 -10.48 5.62 1.36
C GLU A 71 -11.45 5.17 2.46
N SER A 72 -11.15 4.08 3.16
CA SER A 72 -11.91 3.67 4.34
C SER A 72 -11.69 4.61 5.54
N VAL A 73 -10.62 5.42 5.52
CA VAL A 73 -10.32 6.39 6.58
C VAL A 73 -11.04 7.71 6.30
N ALA A 74 -11.92 8.10 7.22
CA ALA A 74 -12.70 9.31 7.08
C ALA A 74 -11.81 10.56 7.00
N GLY A 75 -12.01 11.35 5.94
CA GLY A 75 -11.31 12.63 5.74
C GLY A 75 -10.03 12.52 4.90
N VAL A 76 -9.56 11.31 4.59
CA VAL A 76 -8.45 11.12 3.66
C VAL A 76 -9.00 10.99 2.24
N SER A 77 -8.45 11.75 1.29
CA SER A 77 -8.82 11.64 -0.12
C SER A 77 -7.56 11.58 -0.97
N VAL A 78 -7.46 10.56 -1.83
CA VAL A 78 -6.31 10.39 -2.72
C VAL A 78 -6.47 11.33 -3.91
N VAL A 79 -5.52 12.23 -4.10
CA VAL A 79 -5.53 13.24 -5.18
C VAL A 79 -4.58 12.89 -6.32
N ARG A 80 -3.54 12.10 -6.04
CA ARG A 80 -2.57 11.67 -7.05
C ARG A 80 -1.95 10.34 -6.64
N ILE A 81 -1.60 9.56 -7.66
CA ILE A 81 -0.89 8.29 -7.52
C ILE A 81 0.42 8.45 -8.28
N GLU A 82 1.54 8.29 -7.60
CA GLU A 82 2.88 8.29 -8.19
C GLU A 82 3.46 6.88 -8.08
N PHE A 83 3.76 6.27 -9.21
CA PHE A 83 4.45 4.98 -9.21
C PHE A 83 5.94 5.26 -9.08
N GLY A 84 6.58 4.68 -8.06
CA GLY A 84 8.03 4.68 -8.00
C GLY A 84 8.58 3.92 -9.20
N GLU A 85 9.76 4.29 -9.70
CA GLU A 85 10.45 3.51 -10.74
C GLU A 85 10.84 2.14 -10.17
N GLY A 86 9.92 1.19 -10.29
CA GLY A 86 10.12 -0.24 -10.07
C GLY A 86 10.02 -0.92 -11.43
N LEU A 87 11.18 -1.20 -12.02
CA LEU A 87 11.44 -2.11 -13.14
C LEU A 87 10.19 -2.69 -13.81
N ALA A 88 9.56 -1.94 -14.71
CA ALA A 88 8.81 -2.55 -15.80
C ALA A 88 9.83 -3.17 -16.78
N GLU A 89 10.59 -4.17 -16.34
CA GLU A 89 11.45 -4.93 -17.23
C GLU A 89 10.71 -6.17 -17.70
N ARG A 90 10.33 -6.10 -18.99
CA ARG A 90 9.99 -7.15 -19.96
C ARG A 90 8.52 -7.59 -20.07
N ALA A 91 7.91 -7.13 -21.16
CA ALA A 91 7.33 -8.03 -22.14
C ALA A 91 7.73 -7.54 -23.54
#